data_AF-A0A8J7QVZ3-F1
#
_entry.id   AF-A0A8J7QVZ3-F1
#
_cell.length_a   1.000
_cell.length_b   1.000
_cell.length_c   1.000
_cell.angle_alpha   90.00
_cell.angle_beta   90.00
_cell.angle_gamma   90.00
#
_symmetry.space_group_name_H-M   'P 1'
#
loop_
_entity.id
_entity.type
_entity.pdbx_description
1 polymer ?
#
loop_
_entity_poly.entity_id
_entity_poly.type
_entity_poly.pdbx_seq_one_letter_code
_entity_poly.pdbx_strand_id
1 'polypeptide(L)'
;MSIALEKQRTYALLGTGGSGKTSLAEMLLFQAGIISRLGAVESGNTALDYEPEEIKRRGSIQPGFASFDWQGCRHCLVDMPGDANFSGDLEWMLAAVDGVVLVVDAVDGVRPQMRRMWKSVKAAGLPAIATITKMDRDRANFDHALNSLTSQLHVSPVVLYIPILEHENFVGLVDVFAGKALRFGENGATSEMPIPADLADEASSLRDISIENIAGSDEELMERYLEEGSLSAEDIAQGLRKGVLSGEIVAVLPSAAMLNKGGRRLLNQVNSLLASPLDRRPFLGKDGSELAADPEGPAACVVFRSFSDASSGQVVNMLRVLSGTISSDCALKNMRTGDLERMGSLLYVNGKAQVACKDAMGPGSIVGVAKLKGTRTGDT
;
A
#
# COMPACT_ATOMS: atom_id res chain seq x y z
N MET A 1 17.30 3.71 16.54
CA MET A 1 15.93 4.05 16.13
C MET A 1 15.82 4.35 14.63
N SER A 2 16.75 5.08 13.99
CA SER A 2 16.74 5.34 12.52
C SER A 2 16.54 4.09 11.65
N ILE A 3 17.32 3.03 11.87
CA ILE A 3 17.23 1.79 11.08
C ILE A 3 15.83 1.14 11.14
N ALA A 4 15.13 1.27 12.27
CA ALA A 4 13.78 0.72 12.41
C ALA A 4 12.77 1.53 11.58
N LEU A 5 12.93 2.86 11.53
CA LEU A 5 12.09 3.74 10.73
C LEU A 5 12.34 3.54 9.22
N GLU A 6 13.60 3.42 8.81
CA GLU A 6 13.98 3.11 7.41
C GLU A 6 13.35 1.79 6.93
N LYS A 7 13.17 0.83 7.83
CA LYS A 7 12.58 -0.49 7.58
C LYS A 7 11.10 -0.57 8.00
N GLN A 8 10.37 0.53 7.86
CA GLN A 8 8.93 0.56 8.07
C GLN A 8 8.20 1.01 6.81
N ARG A 9 7.09 0.35 6.47
CA ARG A 9 6.21 0.70 5.35
C ARG A 9 4.78 0.78 5.84
N THR A 10 4.24 1.98 5.91
CA THR A 10 2.82 2.19 6.20
C THR A 10 2.12 2.57 4.91
N TYR A 11 1.17 1.77 4.45
CA TYR A 11 0.56 1.96 3.14
C TYR A 11 -0.90 1.51 3.11
N ALA A 12 -1.64 2.12 2.18
CA ALA A 12 -3.04 1.79 1.96
C ALA A 12 -3.25 0.97 0.69
N LEU A 13 -4.20 0.03 0.72
CA LEU A 13 -4.78 -0.54 -0.50
C LEU A 13 -5.91 0.37 -0.96
N LEU A 14 -5.78 0.92 -2.16
CA LEU A 14 -6.71 1.93 -2.69
C LEU A 14 -7.26 1.49 -4.04
N GLY A 15 -8.57 1.55 -4.18
CA GLY A 15 -9.25 1.15 -5.40
C GLY A 15 -10.75 0.98 -5.23
N THR A 16 -11.45 0.92 -6.34
CA THR A 16 -12.92 0.96 -6.37
C THR A 16 -13.55 -0.31 -5.79
N GLY A 17 -14.84 -0.27 -5.45
CA GLY A 17 -15.57 -1.43 -4.92
C GLY A 17 -15.40 -2.67 -5.81
N GLY A 18 -15.10 -3.82 -5.21
CA GLY A 18 -14.91 -5.07 -5.96
C GLY A 18 -13.61 -5.18 -6.76
N SER A 19 -12.67 -4.23 -6.72
CA SER A 19 -11.34 -4.36 -7.37
C SER A 19 -10.44 -5.46 -6.78
N GLY A 20 -10.84 -6.09 -5.67
CA GLY A 20 -10.07 -7.17 -5.04
C GLY A 20 -9.09 -6.70 -3.96
N LYS A 21 -9.25 -5.50 -3.39
CA LYS A 21 -8.39 -4.98 -2.30
C LYS A 21 -8.34 -5.92 -1.09
N THR A 22 -9.49 -6.31 -0.54
CA THR A 22 -9.57 -7.22 0.61
C THR A 22 -8.95 -8.57 0.30
N SER A 23 -9.23 -9.12 -0.89
CA SER A 23 -8.59 -10.35 -1.36
C SER A 23 -7.07 -10.22 -1.47
N LEU A 24 -6.59 -9.07 -1.95
CA LEU A 24 -5.16 -8.77 -2.01
C LEU A 24 -4.58 -8.71 -0.59
N ALA A 25 -5.24 -8.01 0.35
CA ALA A 25 -4.83 -7.97 1.74
C ALA A 25 -4.71 -9.39 2.34
N GLU A 26 -5.72 -10.25 2.15
CA GLU A 26 -5.68 -11.65 2.56
C GLU A 26 -4.46 -12.39 2.00
N MET A 27 -4.18 -12.24 0.70
CA MET A 27 -3.01 -12.85 0.08
C MET A 27 -1.71 -12.36 0.72
N LEU A 28 -1.58 -11.05 1.00
CA LEU A 28 -0.39 -10.50 1.63
C LEU A 28 -0.20 -11.02 3.06
N LEU A 29 -1.27 -11.08 3.85
CA LEU A 29 -1.26 -11.64 5.21
C LEU A 29 -0.93 -13.13 5.21
N PHE A 30 -1.45 -13.89 4.24
CA PHE A 30 -1.15 -15.31 4.07
C PHE A 30 0.32 -15.51 3.72
N GLN A 31 0.86 -14.72 2.79
CA GLN A 31 2.27 -14.82 2.40
C GLN A 31 3.21 -14.41 3.54
N ALA A 32 2.83 -13.42 4.36
CA ALA A 32 3.56 -13.04 5.56
C ALA A 32 3.40 -14.04 6.72
N GLY A 33 2.58 -15.09 6.58
CA GLY A 33 2.35 -16.11 7.61
C GLY A 33 1.48 -15.65 8.79
N ILE A 34 0.77 -14.52 8.64
CA ILE A 34 -0.12 -13.97 9.67
C ILE A 34 -1.42 -14.76 9.76
N ILE A 35 -1.92 -15.22 8.61
CA ILE A 35 -3.05 -16.14 8.53
C ILE A 35 -2.58 -17.47 7.94
N SER A 36 -3.13 -18.57 8.45
CA SER A 36 -2.75 -19.93 8.03
C SER A 36 -3.57 -20.45 6.84
N ARG A 37 -4.63 -19.73 6.46
CA ARG A 37 -5.51 -20.08 5.35
C ARG A 37 -5.93 -18.81 4.63
N LEU A 38 -6.04 -18.88 3.32
CA LEU A 38 -6.51 -17.79 2.49
C LEU A 38 -8.04 -17.66 2.61
N GLY A 39 -8.52 -16.52 3.08
CA GLY A 39 -9.94 -16.19 3.12
C GLY A 39 -10.49 -15.71 1.77
N ALA A 40 -11.81 -15.73 1.64
CA ALA A 40 -12.55 -15.22 0.49
C ALA A 40 -13.73 -14.38 0.95
N VAL A 41 -13.94 -13.23 0.30
CA VAL A 41 -15.01 -12.29 0.63
C VAL A 41 -16.38 -12.95 0.47
N GLU A 42 -16.56 -13.77 -0.57
CA GLU A 42 -17.80 -14.51 -0.83
C GLU A 42 -18.14 -15.51 0.28
N SER A 43 -17.12 -16.02 0.98
CA SER A 43 -17.25 -16.95 2.10
C SER A 43 -17.34 -16.25 3.46
N GLY A 44 -17.17 -14.92 3.51
CA GLY A 44 -17.27 -14.13 4.75
C GLY A 44 -16.24 -14.51 5.82
N ASN A 45 -15.08 -15.02 5.41
CA ASN A 45 -14.05 -15.55 6.30
C ASN A 45 -12.69 -14.84 6.16
N THR A 46 -12.68 -13.66 5.54
CA THR A 46 -11.51 -12.78 5.48
C THR A 46 -11.14 -12.25 6.87
N ALA A 47 -9.86 -11.93 7.08
CA ALA A 47 -9.34 -11.41 8.33
C ALA A 47 -9.71 -9.94 8.56
N LEU A 48 -9.79 -9.12 7.50
CA LEU A 48 -9.99 -7.68 7.61
C LEU A 48 -11.44 -7.23 7.54
N ASP A 49 -12.28 -7.87 6.72
CA ASP A 49 -13.73 -7.65 6.71
C ASP A 49 -14.38 -8.63 7.70
N TYR A 50 -14.54 -8.22 8.96
CA TYR A 50 -15.05 -9.09 10.03
C TYR A 50 -16.40 -8.63 10.61
N GLU A 51 -16.91 -7.46 10.24
CA GLU A 51 -18.21 -6.99 10.73
C GLU A 51 -19.36 -7.73 10.04
N PRO A 52 -20.48 -8.01 10.76
CA PRO A 52 -21.62 -8.71 10.18
C PRO A 52 -22.18 -8.06 8.92
N GLU A 53 -22.18 -6.73 8.85
CA GLU A 53 -22.68 -5.99 7.67
C GLU A 53 -21.71 -6.09 6.48
N GLU A 54 -20.40 -6.16 6.71
CA GLU A 54 -19.39 -6.38 5.65
C GLU A 54 -19.54 -7.78 5.06
N ILE A 55 -19.69 -8.79 5.92
CA ILE A 55 -19.94 -10.18 5.53
C ILE A 55 -21.23 -10.29 4.71
N LYS A 56 -22.32 -9.63 5.17
CA LYS A 56 -23.61 -9.63 4.50
C LYS A 56 -23.56 -8.94 3.13
N ARG A 57 -22.85 -7.81 3.03
CA ARG A 57 -22.72 -7.03 1.79
C ARG A 57 -21.65 -7.56 0.84
N ARG A 58 -20.74 -8.42 1.34
CA ARG A 58 -19.55 -8.88 0.62
C ARG A 58 -18.68 -7.71 0.17
N GLY A 59 -18.43 -6.77 1.09
CA GLY A 59 -17.54 -5.65 0.84
C GLY A 59 -17.33 -4.78 2.07
N SER A 60 -16.12 -4.22 2.16
CA SER A 60 -15.68 -3.37 3.26
C SER A 60 -16.52 -2.10 3.40
N ILE A 61 -16.93 -1.80 4.63
CA ILE A 61 -17.63 -0.56 5.00
C ILE A 61 -16.73 0.35 5.87
N GLN A 62 -15.72 -0.23 6.50
CA GLN A 62 -14.72 0.47 7.31
C GLN A 62 -13.31 0.03 6.90
N PRO A 63 -12.28 0.82 7.24
CA PRO A 63 -10.91 0.40 6.97
C PRO A 63 -10.52 -0.82 7.81
N GLY A 64 -9.89 -1.79 7.15
CA GLY A 64 -9.22 -2.91 7.80
C GLY A 64 -7.76 -2.58 8.09
N PHE A 65 -7.25 -3.03 9.24
CA PHE A 65 -5.87 -2.76 9.67
C PHE A 65 -5.11 -4.05 9.87
N ALA A 66 -3.83 -4.06 9.47
CA ALA A 66 -2.90 -5.12 9.84
C ALA A 66 -1.46 -4.61 9.96
N SER A 67 -0.77 -5.07 11.00
CA SER A 67 0.66 -4.87 11.21
C SER A 67 1.38 -6.21 11.24
N PHE A 68 2.43 -6.35 10.42
CA PHE A 68 3.18 -7.60 10.25
C PHE A 68 4.61 -7.36 9.76
N ASP A 69 5.46 -8.37 9.82
CA ASP A 69 6.83 -8.29 9.33
C ASP A 69 7.00 -9.09 8.04
N TRP A 70 7.72 -8.51 7.07
CA TRP A 70 8.12 -9.19 5.84
C TRP A 70 9.58 -8.90 5.53
N GLN A 71 10.40 -9.96 5.51
CA GLN A 71 11.85 -9.87 5.24
C GLN A 71 12.59 -8.81 6.08
N GLY A 72 12.21 -8.69 7.36
CA GLY A 72 12.83 -7.75 8.28
C GLY A 72 12.38 -6.28 8.11
N CYS A 73 11.35 -6.03 7.30
CA CYS A 73 10.65 -4.75 7.20
C CYS A 73 9.30 -4.85 7.92
N ARG A 74 8.94 -3.83 8.69
CA ARG A 74 7.64 -3.72 9.36
C ARG A 74 6.62 -3.12 8.40
N HIS A 75 5.51 -3.82 8.18
CA HIS A 75 4.39 -3.35 7.37
C HIS A 75 3.24 -2.92 8.27
N CYS A 76 2.63 -1.78 7.95
CA CYS A 76 1.34 -1.33 8.47
C CYS A 76 0.40 -1.12 7.27
N LEU A 77 -0.49 -2.08 7.06
CA LEU A 77 -1.45 -2.13 5.96
C LEU A 77 -2.79 -1.53 6.40
N VAL A 78 -3.32 -0.64 5.57
CA VAL A 78 -4.70 -0.14 5.68
C VAL A 78 -5.50 -0.56 4.45
N ASP A 79 -6.43 -1.51 4.58
CA ASP A 79 -7.37 -1.85 3.51
C ASP A 79 -8.53 -0.85 3.52
N MET A 80 -8.58 0.05 2.54
CA MET A 80 -9.58 1.12 2.51
C MET A 80 -10.89 0.66 1.84
N PRO A 81 -12.07 1.10 2.32
CA PRO A 81 -13.33 0.87 1.62
C PRO A 81 -13.32 1.42 0.19
N GLY A 82 -13.83 0.62 -0.75
CA GLY A 82 -13.88 0.99 -2.16
C GLY A 82 -15.20 1.62 -2.61
N ASP A 83 -16.23 1.62 -1.77
CA ASP A 83 -17.52 2.23 -2.08
C ASP A 83 -17.49 3.74 -1.78
N ALA A 84 -18.02 4.55 -2.70
CA ALA A 84 -18.05 6.00 -2.56
C ALA A 84 -18.83 6.45 -1.31
N ASN A 85 -19.82 5.68 -0.88
CA ASN A 85 -20.60 5.96 0.33
C ASN A 85 -19.77 5.91 1.61
N PHE A 86 -18.61 5.23 1.59
CA PHE A 86 -17.70 5.07 2.74
C PHE A 86 -16.37 5.80 2.52
N SER A 87 -16.32 6.74 1.58
CA SER A 87 -15.10 7.50 1.23
C SER A 87 -14.93 8.83 1.96
N GLY A 88 -15.86 9.20 2.86
CA GLY A 88 -15.85 10.48 3.56
C GLY A 88 -14.59 10.75 4.40
N ASP A 89 -13.88 9.68 4.81
CA ASP A 89 -12.65 9.78 5.59
C ASP A 89 -11.38 9.53 4.76
N LEU A 90 -11.49 9.51 3.42
CA LEU A 90 -10.35 9.19 2.55
C LEU A 90 -9.14 10.08 2.83
N GLU A 91 -9.34 11.39 2.96
CA GLU A 91 -8.24 12.34 3.22
C GLU A 91 -7.53 12.05 4.55
N TRP A 92 -8.28 11.72 5.60
CA TRP A 92 -7.71 11.35 6.90
C TRP A 92 -6.94 10.04 6.81
N MET A 93 -7.49 9.03 6.14
CA MET A 93 -6.80 7.75 5.95
C MET A 93 -5.54 7.89 5.11
N LEU A 94 -5.54 8.76 4.09
CA LEU A 94 -4.34 9.07 3.29
C LEU A 94 -3.29 9.81 4.12
N ALA A 95 -3.69 10.72 5.01
CA ALA A 95 -2.77 11.40 5.92
C ALA A 95 -2.10 10.44 6.94
N ALA A 96 -2.66 9.25 7.14
CA ALA A 96 -2.14 8.24 8.06
C ALA A 96 -1.06 7.32 7.45
N VAL A 97 -0.86 7.33 6.14
CA VAL A 97 0.02 6.40 5.43
C VAL A 97 1.17 7.12 4.73
N ASP A 98 2.21 6.37 4.39
CA ASP A 98 3.41 6.86 3.69
C ASP A 98 3.37 6.59 2.19
N GLY A 99 2.50 5.67 1.73
CA GLY A 99 2.33 5.36 0.32
C GLY A 99 1.04 4.58 0.04
N VAL A 100 0.80 4.31 -1.24
CA VAL A 100 -0.43 3.65 -1.70
C VAL A 100 -0.11 2.50 -2.64
N VAL A 101 -0.85 1.40 -2.49
CA VAL A 101 -0.98 0.36 -3.51
C VAL A 101 -2.31 0.55 -4.22
N LEU A 102 -2.26 1.03 -5.46
CA LEU A 102 -3.43 1.12 -6.33
C LEU A 102 -3.83 -0.28 -6.78
N VAL A 103 -5.08 -0.65 -6.55
CA VAL A 103 -5.64 -1.96 -6.89
C VAL A 103 -6.57 -1.77 -8.08
N VAL A 104 -6.12 -2.21 -9.25
CA VAL A 104 -6.83 -2.04 -10.53
C VAL A 104 -7.31 -3.40 -11.01
N ASP A 105 -8.59 -3.50 -11.36
CA ASP A 105 -9.17 -4.73 -11.88
C ASP A 105 -8.71 -4.98 -13.33
N ALA A 106 -8.16 -6.16 -13.65
CA ALA A 106 -7.73 -6.51 -15.00
C ALA A 106 -8.88 -6.51 -16.03
N VAL A 107 -10.13 -6.65 -15.60
CA VAL A 107 -11.30 -6.65 -16.48
C VAL A 107 -11.77 -5.22 -16.74
N ASP A 108 -11.97 -4.45 -15.67
CA ASP A 108 -12.59 -3.12 -15.77
C ASP A 108 -11.59 -1.98 -16.00
N GLY A 109 -10.32 -2.17 -15.66
CA GLY A 109 -9.33 -1.10 -15.63
C GLY A 109 -9.68 0.03 -14.66
N VAL A 110 -9.23 1.24 -14.98
CA VAL A 110 -9.47 2.45 -14.19
C VAL A 110 -10.90 2.97 -14.39
N ARG A 111 -11.68 2.98 -13.31
CA ARG A 111 -13.06 3.52 -13.28
C ARG A 111 -13.12 4.99 -12.81
N PRO A 112 -14.21 5.74 -13.07
CA PRO A 112 -14.33 7.16 -12.71
C PRO A 112 -14.07 7.49 -11.24
N GLN A 113 -14.44 6.59 -10.33
CA GLN A 113 -14.20 6.76 -8.90
C GLN A 113 -12.70 6.69 -8.56
N MET A 114 -11.94 5.80 -9.21
CA MET A 114 -10.48 5.72 -9.05
C MET A 114 -9.81 7.04 -9.41
N ARG A 115 -10.28 7.75 -10.45
CA ARG A 115 -9.74 9.07 -10.82
C ARG A 115 -9.88 10.10 -9.69
N ARG A 116 -10.99 10.06 -8.93
CA ARG A 116 -11.19 10.96 -7.77
C ARG A 116 -10.27 10.57 -6.61
N MET A 117 -10.13 9.27 -6.36
CA MET A 117 -9.22 8.75 -5.33
C MET A 117 -7.78 9.12 -5.67
N TRP A 118 -7.36 8.97 -6.92
CA TRP A 118 -6.02 9.32 -7.40
C TRP A 118 -5.70 10.81 -7.25
N LYS A 119 -6.65 11.70 -7.54
CA LYS A 119 -6.48 13.13 -7.26
C LYS A 119 -6.17 13.40 -5.78
N SER A 120 -6.80 12.66 -4.88
CA SER A 120 -6.56 12.78 -3.44
C SER A 120 -5.18 12.25 -3.05
N VAL A 121 -4.73 11.15 -3.65
CA VAL A 121 -3.36 10.61 -3.47
C VAL A 121 -2.30 11.62 -3.92
N LYS A 122 -2.47 12.21 -5.10
CA LYS A 122 -1.56 13.25 -5.63
C LYS A 122 -1.57 14.51 -4.76
N ALA A 123 -2.74 14.94 -4.29
CA ALA A 123 -2.86 16.09 -3.38
C ALA A 123 -2.15 15.84 -2.04
N ALA A 124 -2.19 14.61 -1.52
CA ALA A 124 -1.45 14.18 -0.33
C ALA A 124 0.07 13.95 -0.60
N GLY A 125 0.51 14.10 -1.85
CA GLY A 125 1.89 13.87 -2.27
C GLY A 125 2.38 12.45 -1.97
N LEU A 126 1.49 11.45 -2.02
CA LEU A 126 1.82 10.07 -1.66
C LEU A 126 2.41 9.30 -2.85
N PRO A 127 3.54 8.59 -2.67
CA PRO A 127 4.06 7.68 -3.67
C PRO A 127 3.14 6.47 -3.85
N ALA A 128 3.14 5.91 -5.06
CA ALA A 128 2.25 4.81 -5.39
C ALA A 128 2.92 3.71 -6.22
N ILE A 129 2.53 2.48 -5.91
CA ILE A 129 2.68 1.32 -6.80
C ILE A 129 1.28 0.85 -7.21
N ALA A 130 1.15 0.21 -8.36
CA ALA A 130 -0.11 -0.36 -8.83
C ALA A 130 0.01 -1.87 -8.97
N THR A 131 -1.07 -2.57 -8.62
CA THR A 131 -1.25 -3.97 -8.98
C THR A 131 -2.50 -4.15 -9.80
N ILE A 132 -2.34 -4.81 -10.94
CA ILE A 132 -3.44 -5.23 -11.81
C ILE A 132 -3.89 -6.59 -11.30
N THR A 133 -5.00 -6.62 -10.59
CA THR A 133 -5.55 -7.80 -9.91
C THR A 133 -6.47 -8.59 -10.83
N LYS A 134 -6.87 -9.78 -10.36
CA LYS A 134 -7.85 -10.64 -11.03
C LYS A 134 -7.41 -11.14 -12.40
N MET A 135 -6.10 -11.36 -12.57
CA MET A 135 -5.56 -12.04 -13.76
C MET A 135 -6.07 -13.49 -13.92
N ASP A 136 -6.79 -14.02 -12.93
CA ASP A 136 -7.48 -15.31 -12.93
C ASP A 136 -8.92 -15.26 -13.47
N ARG A 137 -9.45 -14.08 -13.82
CA ARG A 137 -10.83 -13.93 -14.30
C ARG A 137 -10.94 -14.03 -15.81
N ASP A 138 -12.08 -14.53 -16.26
CA ASP A 138 -12.48 -14.45 -17.67
C ASP A 138 -12.44 -13.01 -18.16
N ARG A 139 -11.85 -12.79 -19.34
CA ARG A 139 -11.63 -11.46 -19.95
C ARG A 139 -10.64 -10.57 -19.20
N ALA A 140 -9.86 -11.09 -18.26
CA ALA A 140 -8.74 -10.34 -17.69
C ALA A 140 -7.80 -9.91 -18.82
N ASN A 141 -7.50 -8.61 -18.88
CA ASN A 141 -6.65 -8.03 -19.90
C ASN A 141 -5.67 -7.04 -19.27
N PHE A 142 -4.41 -7.47 -19.17
CA PHE A 142 -3.35 -6.69 -18.54
C PHE A 142 -3.10 -5.38 -19.29
N ASP A 143 -2.99 -5.42 -20.61
CA ASP A 143 -2.69 -4.23 -21.43
C ASP A 143 -3.82 -3.21 -21.38
N HIS A 144 -5.07 -3.65 -21.38
CA HIS A 144 -6.22 -2.78 -21.21
C HIS A 144 -6.16 -2.05 -19.86
N ALA A 145 -5.92 -2.79 -18.77
CA ALA A 145 -5.81 -2.19 -17.44
C ALA A 145 -4.59 -1.26 -17.32
N LEU A 146 -3.44 -1.65 -17.89
CA LEU A 146 -2.23 -0.84 -17.96
C LEU A 146 -2.46 0.47 -18.73
N ASN A 147 -3.01 0.39 -19.94
CA ASN A 147 -3.34 1.56 -20.76
C ASN A 147 -4.36 2.48 -20.10
N SER A 148 -5.27 1.92 -19.29
CA SER A 148 -6.22 2.71 -18.52
C SER A 148 -5.54 3.55 -17.42
N LEU A 149 -4.41 3.10 -16.85
CA LEU A 149 -3.63 3.91 -15.91
C LEU A 149 -3.12 5.18 -16.60
N THR A 150 -2.47 5.05 -17.75
CA THR A 150 -1.95 6.19 -18.52
C THR A 150 -3.07 7.11 -19.00
N SER A 151 -4.10 6.56 -19.65
CA SER A 151 -5.14 7.37 -20.28
C SER A 151 -6.13 8.02 -19.29
N GLN A 152 -6.36 7.42 -18.12
CA GLN A 152 -7.36 7.90 -17.15
C GLN A 152 -6.76 8.57 -15.92
N LEU A 153 -5.55 8.19 -15.50
CA LEU A 153 -4.85 8.75 -14.34
C LEU A 153 -3.69 9.67 -14.73
N HIS A 154 -3.28 9.67 -16.00
CA HIS A 154 -2.15 10.46 -16.51
C HIS A 154 -0.86 10.17 -15.75
N VAL A 155 -0.61 8.89 -15.47
CA VAL A 155 0.62 8.40 -14.85
C VAL A 155 1.55 7.80 -15.89
N SER A 156 2.84 7.80 -15.62
CA SER A 156 3.85 7.08 -16.40
C SER A 156 4.10 5.71 -15.75
N PRO A 157 3.51 4.62 -16.25
CA PRO A 157 3.69 3.31 -15.65
C PRO A 157 5.06 2.73 -15.96
N VAL A 158 5.65 2.05 -14.99
CA VAL A 158 6.84 1.22 -15.17
C VAL A 158 6.46 -0.23 -14.92
N VAL A 159 6.45 -1.06 -15.96
CA VAL A 159 6.01 -2.45 -15.87
C VAL A 159 7.14 -3.31 -15.32
N LEU A 160 6.94 -3.85 -14.12
CA LEU A 160 7.95 -4.71 -13.49
C LEU A 160 7.85 -6.16 -13.99
N TYR A 161 6.63 -6.60 -14.27
CA TYR A 161 6.33 -7.98 -14.65
C TYR A 161 5.22 -8.05 -15.70
N ILE A 162 5.42 -8.91 -16.71
CA ILE A 162 4.41 -9.26 -17.72
C ILE A 162 3.76 -10.59 -17.32
N PRO A 163 2.43 -10.73 -17.33
CA PRO A 163 1.77 -11.98 -16.97
C PRO A 163 1.95 -13.04 -18.06
N ILE A 164 2.28 -14.27 -17.67
CA ILE A 164 2.30 -15.43 -18.57
C ILE A 164 0.95 -16.16 -18.47
N LEU A 165 0.26 -16.28 -19.59
CA LEU A 165 -1.02 -16.99 -19.71
C LEU A 165 -0.85 -18.28 -20.53
N GLU A 166 -1.17 -19.44 -19.95
CA GLU A 166 -1.24 -20.73 -20.65
C GLU A 166 -2.71 -21.18 -20.69
N HIS A 167 -3.32 -21.21 -21.88
CA HIS A 167 -4.76 -21.52 -22.04
C HIS A 167 -5.64 -20.66 -21.11
N GLU A 168 -5.42 -19.34 -21.14
CA GLU A 168 -6.09 -18.33 -20.27
C GLU A 168 -5.75 -18.44 -18.76
N ASN A 169 -4.95 -19.43 -18.35
CA ASN A 169 -4.52 -19.55 -16.96
C ASN A 169 -3.29 -18.69 -16.69
N PHE A 170 -3.37 -17.84 -15.68
CA PHE A 170 -2.22 -17.07 -15.20
C PHE A 170 -1.20 -17.99 -14.50
N VAL A 171 -0.14 -18.40 -15.19
CA VAL A 171 0.81 -19.43 -14.73
C VAL A 171 2.16 -18.88 -14.29
N GLY A 172 2.50 -17.64 -14.67
CA GLY A 172 3.82 -17.10 -14.40
C GLY A 172 3.94 -15.61 -14.69
N LEU A 173 5.18 -15.13 -14.63
CA LEU A 173 5.57 -13.74 -14.85
C LEU A 173 6.85 -13.70 -15.69
N VAL A 174 7.00 -12.73 -16.59
CA VAL A 174 8.30 -12.33 -17.13
C VAL A 174 8.78 -11.13 -16.32
N ASP A 175 9.94 -11.24 -15.66
CA ASP A 175 10.62 -10.12 -15.01
C ASP A 175 11.30 -9.26 -16.08
N VAL A 176 10.77 -8.05 -16.29
CA VAL A 176 11.15 -7.15 -17.39
C VAL A 176 12.61 -6.71 -17.26
N PHE A 177 13.10 -6.49 -16.04
CA PHE A 177 14.45 -5.99 -15.82
C PHE A 177 15.48 -7.11 -15.76
N ALA A 178 15.13 -8.24 -15.12
CA ALA A 178 16.03 -9.38 -15.03
C ALA A 178 16.11 -10.17 -16.34
N GLY A 179 15.15 -10.01 -17.26
CA GLY A 179 15.10 -10.75 -18.52
C GLY A 179 14.90 -12.26 -18.28
N LYS A 180 14.04 -12.62 -17.33
CA LYS A 180 13.78 -14.01 -16.93
C LYS A 180 12.29 -14.27 -16.74
N ALA A 181 11.83 -15.46 -17.09
CA ALA A 181 10.48 -15.90 -16.76
C ALA A 181 10.45 -16.72 -15.46
N LEU A 182 9.33 -16.62 -14.76
CA LEU A 182 9.07 -17.18 -13.44
C LEU A 182 7.72 -17.91 -13.48
N ARG A 183 7.70 -19.21 -13.21
CA ARG A 183 6.47 -19.99 -13.06
C ARG A 183 5.99 -19.95 -11.60
N PHE A 184 4.70 -19.80 -11.37
CA PHE A 184 4.12 -19.93 -10.02
C PHE A 184 4.03 -21.40 -9.60
N GLY A 185 4.42 -21.68 -8.35
CA GLY A 185 4.16 -22.94 -7.65
C GLY A 185 2.96 -22.85 -6.71
N GLU A 186 2.68 -23.93 -5.98
CA GLU A 186 1.47 -24.11 -5.17
C GLU A 186 1.25 -23.04 -4.09
N ASN A 187 2.32 -22.54 -3.48
CA ASN A 187 2.25 -21.57 -2.38
C ASN A 187 2.51 -20.11 -2.83
N GLY A 188 2.38 -19.81 -4.12
CA GLY A 188 2.76 -18.50 -4.68
C GLY A 188 4.27 -18.25 -4.74
N ALA A 189 5.08 -19.24 -4.39
CA ALA A 189 6.50 -19.27 -4.69
C ALA A 189 6.71 -19.32 -6.21
N THR A 190 7.89 -18.95 -6.68
CA THR A 190 8.21 -18.97 -8.12
C THR A 190 9.51 -19.70 -8.41
N SER A 191 9.57 -20.41 -9.52
CA SER A 191 10.77 -21.02 -10.08
C SER A 191 11.08 -20.44 -11.46
N GLU A 192 12.35 -20.32 -11.83
CA GLU A 192 12.73 -19.88 -13.17
C GLU A 192 12.21 -20.83 -14.26
N MET A 193 11.85 -20.26 -15.41
CA MET A 193 11.50 -20.98 -16.63
C MET A 193 11.99 -20.18 -17.86
N PRO A 194 12.06 -20.80 -19.06
CA PRO A 194 12.31 -20.06 -20.29
C PRO A 194 11.23 -19.02 -20.55
N ILE A 195 11.61 -17.87 -21.13
CA ILE A 195 10.64 -16.88 -21.59
C ILE A 195 9.84 -17.49 -22.76
N PRO A 196 8.50 -17.47 -22.71
CA PRO A 196 7.67 -17.88 -23.84
C PRO A 196 8.02 -17.07 -25.10
N ALA A 197 8.13 -17.74 -26.25
CA ALA A 197 8.62 -17.12 -27.48
C ALA A 197 7.73 -15.95 -27.95
N ASP A 198 6.43 -16.03 -27.69
CA ASP A 198 5.42 -15.02 -27.98
C ASP A 198 5.53 -13.77 -27.08
N LEU A 199 6.20 -13.87 -25.92
CA LEU A 199 6.40 -12.75 -24.99
C LEU A 199 7.81 -12.14 -25.06
N ALA A 200 8.74 -12.73 -25.82
CA ALA A 200 10.13 -12.28 -25.85
C ALA A 200 10.28 -10.86 -26.41
N ASP A 201 9.64 -10.58 -27.55
CA ASP A 201 9.68 -9.26 -28.19
C ASP A 201 8.94 -8.20 -27.36
N GLU A 202 7.80 -8.58 -26.77
CA GLU A 202 7.02 -7.71 -25.88
C GLU A 202 7.83 -7.34 -24.62
N ALA A 203 8.51 -8.31 -24.01
CA ALA A 203 9.35 -8.08 -22.85
C ALA A 203 10.51 -7.12 -23.14
N SER A 204 11.14 -7.24 -24.30
CA SER A 204 12.18 -6.30 -24.73
C SER A 204 11.60 -4.89 -24.92
N SER A 205 10.47 -4.77 -25.62
CA SER A 205 9.82 -3.48 -25.89
C SER A 205 9.38 -2.78 -24.60
N LEU A 206 8.74 -3.51 -23.68
CA LEU A 206 8.31 -2.97 -22.38
C LEU A 206 9.50 -2.62 -21.47
N ARG A 207 10.63 -3.31 -21.61
CA ARG A 207 11.86 -2.95 -20.90
C ARG A 207 12.39 -1.60 -21.37
N ASP A 208 12.44 -1.38 -22.68
CA ASP A 208 12.94 -0.12 -23.24
C ASP A 208 12.04 1.05 -22.85
N ILE A 209 10.71 0.90 -22.97
CA ILE A 209 9.72 1.90 -22.51
C ILE A 209 9.87 2.17 -21.01
N SER A 210 10.09 1.11 -20.20
CA SER A 210 10.24 1.25 -18.76
C SER A 210 11.53 1.99 -18.38
N ILE A 211 12.64 1.74 -19.08
CA ILE A 211 13.91 2.45 -18.88
C ILE A 211 13.76 3.92 -19.30
N GLU A 212 13.09 4.20 -20.42
CA GLU A 212 12.80 5.56 -20.88
C GLU A 212 11.96 6.33 -19.84
N ASN A 213 10.91 5.70 -19.30
CA ASN A 213 10.10 6.31 -18.24
C ASN A 213 10.88 6.57 -16.95
N ILE A 214 11.81 5.68 -16.57
CA ILE A 214 12.68 5.87 -15.41
C ILE A 214 13.64 7.04 -15.66
N ALA A 215 14.31 7.05 -16.81
CA ALA A 215 15.21 8.13 -17.20
C ALA A 215 14.47 9.48 -17.26
N GLY A 216 13.24 9.50 -17.80
CA GLY A 216 12.41 10.71 -17.90
C GLY A 216 11.91 11.27 -16.56
N SER A 217 12.06 10.53 -15.47
CA SER A 217 11.73 11.01 -14.12
C SER A 217 12.88 11.71 -13.39
N ASP A 218 14.05 11.82 -14.05
CA ASP A 218 15.24 12.40 -13.46
C ASP A 218 16.16 13.02 -14.52
N GLU A 219 16.48 14.31 -14.40
CA GLU A 219 17.30 15.03 -15.38
C GLU A 219 18.69 14.39 -15.57
N GLU A 220 19.34 13.94 -14.50
CA GLU A 220 20.67 13.33 -14.54
C GLU A 220 20.63 11.94 -15.21
N LEU A 221 19.60 11.14 -14.91
CA LEU A 221 19.41 9.85 -15.59
C LEU A 221 19.07 10.00 -17.06
N MET A 222 18.27 11.02 -17.43
CA MET A 222 17.96 11.33 -18.82
C MET A 222 19.23 11.71 -19.60
N GLU A 223 20.05 12.62 -19.07
CA GLU A 223 21.31 13.02 -19.70
C GLU A 223 22.22 11.81 -19.95
N ARG A 224 22.42 10.97 -18.92
CA ARG A 224 23.22 9.74 -19.05
C ARG A 224 22.66 8.76 -20.06
N TYR A 225 21.34 8.58 -20.07
CA TYR A 225 20.68 7.70 -21.05
C TYR A 225 20.86 8.19 -22.49
N LEU A 226 20.79 9.50 -22.72
CA LEU A 226 21.01 10.10 -24.05
C LEU A 226 22.47 10.03 -24.52
N GLU A 227 23.43 10.13 -23.60
CA GLU A 227 24.86 10.06 -23.91
C GLU A 227 25.37 8.62 -24.10
N GLU A 228 25.02 7.72 -23.18
CA GLU A 228 25.53 6.34 -23.13
C GLU A 228 24.63 5.34 -23.88
N GLY A 229 23.38 5.71 -24.17
CA GLY A 229 22.38 4.85 -24.80
C GLY A 229 21.81 3.74 -23.90
N SER A 230 22.24 3.67 -22.63
CA SER A 230 21.76 2.67 -21.66
C SER A 230 21.95 3.15 -20.22
N LEU A 231 21.29 2.48 -19.27
CA LEU A 231 21.44 2.70 -17.83
C LEU A 231 21.93 1.43 -17.16
N SER A 232 22.78 1.55 -16.13
CA SER A 232 23.19 0.39 -15.34
C SER A 232 22.02 -0.15 -14.49
N ALA A 233 22.12 -1.39 -14.02
CA ALA A 233 21.10 -1.97 -13.15
C ALA A 233 20.93 -1.17 -11.84
N GLU A 234 22.00 -0.55 -11.34
CA GLU A 234 21.97 0.31 -10.16
C GLU A 234 21.22 1.61 -10.45
N ASP A 235 21.51 2.26 -11.59
CA ASP A 235 20.82 3.49 -12.01
C ASP A 235 19.32 3.24 -12.20
N ILE A 236 18.96 2.12 -12.83
CA ILE A 236 17.56 1.71 -13.01
C ILE A 236 16.88 1.54 -11.65
N ALA A 237 17.51 0.86 -10.69
CA ALA A 237 16.93 0.62 -9.37
C ALA A 237 16.76 1.92 -8.57
N GLN A 238 17.78 2.79 -8.57
CA GLN A 238 17.75 4.07 -7.88
C GLN A 238 16.73 5.03 -8.53
N GLY A 239 16.76 5.13 -9.86
CA GLY A 239 15.81 5.93 -10.64
C GLY A 239 14.37 5.48 -10.45
N LEU A 240 14.12 4.16 -10.49
CA LEU A 240 12.79 3.60 -10.23
C LEU A 240 12.29 3.98 -8.83
N ARG A 241 13.12 3.85 -7.79
CA ARG A 241 12.72 4.24 -6.43
C ARG A 241 12.48 5.75 -6.35
N LYS A 242 13.39 6.58 -6.88
CA LYS A 242 13.29 8.04 -6.86
C LYS A 242 12.02 8.53 -7.56
N GLY A 243 11.75 8.01 -8.75
CA GLY A 243 10.56 8.36 -9.52
C GLY A 243 9.25 7.89 -8.86
N VAL A 244 9.25 6.74 -8.16
CA VAL A 244 8.08 6.30 -7.37
C VAL A 244 7.87 7.23 -6.17
N LEU A 245 8.95 7.61 -5.47
CA LEU A 245 8.89 8.51 -4.30
C LEU A 245 8.42 9.92 -4.66
N SER A 246 8.84 10.45 -5.82
CA SER A 246 8.35 11.74 -6.33
C SER A 246 6.90 11.67 -6.85
N GLY A 247 6.43 10.46 -7.17
CA GLY A 247 5.10 10.22 -7.74
C GLY A 247 5.01 10.62 -9.22
N GLU A 248 6.14 10.67 -9.92
CA GLU A 248 6.22 10.87 -11.37
C GLU A 248 5.97 9.58 -12.15
N ILE A 249 6.44 8.45 -11.61
CA ILE A 249 6.17 7.12 -12.16
C ILE A 249 5.37 6.27 -11.17
N VAL A 250 4.69 5.25 -11.70
CA VAL A 250 3.98 4.24 -10.91
C VAL A 250 4.47 2.87 -11.34
N ALA A 251 5.08 2.12 -10.43
CA ALA A 251 5.51 0.75 -10.70
C ALA A 251 4.30 -0.19 -10.74
N VAL A 252 4.21 -1.04 -11.77
CA VAL A 252 3.03 -1.88 -12.05
C VAL A 252 3.39 -3.36 -12.03
N LEU A 253 2.54 -4.18 -11.40
CA LEU A 253 2.67 -5.64 -11.42
C LEU A 253 1.31 -6.37 -11.42
N PRO A 254 1.17 -7.48 -12.17
CA PRO A 254 -0.03 -8.30 -12.17
C PRO A 254 -0.14 -9.17 -10.91
N SER A 255 -1.37 -9.48 -10.50
CA SER A 255 -1.64 -10.42 -9.41
C SER A 255 -3.00 -11.14 -9.56
N ALA A 256 -3.12 -12.28 -8.90
CA ALA A 256 -4.36 -13.03 -8.77
C ALA A 256 -4.47 -13.53 -7.32
N ALA A 257 -5.14 -12.73 -6.49
CA ALA A 257 -5.19 -12.97 -5.04
C ALA A 257 -5.84 -14.32 -4.68
N MET A 258 -6.93 -14.69 -5.37
CA MET A 258 -7.65 -15.96 -5.14
C MET A 258 -6.78 -17.19 -5.46
N LEU A 259 -5.83 -17.05 -6.38
CA LEU A 259 -4.87 -18.11 -6.73
C LEU A 259 -3.56 -18.00 -5.96
N ASN A 260 -3.45 -17.05 -5.02
CA ASN A 260 -2.24 -16.77 -4.26
C ASN A 260 -1.01 -16.46 -5.16
N LYS A 261 -1.21 -15.72 -6.26
CA LYS A 261 -0.17 -15.40 -7.25
C LYS A 261 0.19 -13.92 -7.24
N GLY A 262 1.48 -13.61 -7.11
CA GLY A 262 2.04 -12.26 -7.16
C GLY A 262 2.26 -11.57 -5.80
N GLY A 263 1.68 -12.08 -4.71
CA GLY A 263 1.77 -11.44 -3.38
C GLY A 263 3.19 -11.22 -2.85
N ARG A 264 4.07 -12.22 -2.96
CA ARG A 264 5.48 -12.08 -2.53
C ARG A 264 6.22 -11.00 -3.31
N ARG A 265 5.94 -10.88 -4.61
CA ARG A 265 6.54 -9.85 -5.46
C ARG A 265 6.04 -8.48 -5.07
N LEU A 266 4.74 -8.33 -4.83
CA LEU A 266 4.17 -7.08 -4.32
C LEU A 266 4.81 -6.66 -2.99
N LEU A 267 4.95 -7.57 -2.03
CA LEU A 267 5.59 -7.28 -0.74
C LEU A 267 7.05 -6.82 -0.91
N ASN A 268 7.81 -7.47 -1.80
CA ASN A 268 9.18 -7.07 -2.10
C ASN A 268 9.25 -5.66 -2.73
N GLN A 269 8.30 -5.32 -3.60
CA GLN A 269 8.22 -3.99 -4.21
C GLN A 269 7.75 -2.92 -3.24
N VAL A 270 6.86 -3.24 -2.30
CA VAL A 270 6.52 -2.34 -1.18
C VAL A 270 7.78 -2.01 -0.36
N ASN A 271 8.60 -3.01 -0.03
CA ASN A 271 9.86 -2.79 0.68
C ASN A 271 10.82 -1.90 -0.11
N SER A 272 10.95 -2.16 -1.40
CA SER A 272 11.99 -1.55 -2.23
C SER A 272 11.60 -0.18 -2.79
N LEU A 273 10.32 0.10 -2.98
CA LEU A 273 9.85 1.27 -3.72
C LEU A 273 9.00 2.24 -2.91
N LEU A 274 8.21 1.78 -1.93
CA LEU A 274 7.41 2.70 -1.12
C LEU A 274 8.27 3.43 -0.07
N ALA A 275 7.75 4.57 0.36
CA ALA A 275 8.34 5.43 1.37
C ALA A 275 8.36 4.75 2.74
N SER A 276 9.46 4.96 3.45
CA SER A 276 9.51 4.95 4.90
C SER A 276 8.96 6.27 5.46
N PRO A 277 8.66 6.36 6.77
CA PRO A 277 8.29 7.63 7.40
C PRO A 277 9.34 8.73 7.21
N LEU A 278 10.62 8.38 7.02
CA LEU A 278 11.72 9.32 6.80
C LEU A 278 11.77 9.87 5.38
N ASP A 279 11.19 9.17 4.40
CA ASP A 279 11.12 9.61 3.01
C ASP A 279 10.00 10.65 2.79
N ARG A 280 9.14 10.87 3.80
CA ARG A 280 8.03 11.83 3.72
C ARG A 280 8.51 13.25 4.02
N ARG A 281 7.87 14.21 3.35
CA ARG A 281 8.01 15.63 3.70
C ARG A 281 7.49 15.86 5.13
N PRO A 282 8.08 16.81 5.87
CA PRO A 282 7.56 17.22 7.17
C PRO A 282 6.07 17.57 7.12
N PHE A 283 5.35 17.22 8.17
CA PHE A 283 3.97 17.64 8.35
C PHE A 283 3.92 19.14 8.66
N LEU A 284 2.92 19.85 8.14
CA LEU A 284 2.78 21.29 8.33
C LEU A 284 1.74 21.60 9.42
N GLY A 285 2.18 22.31 10.45
CA GLY A 285 1.31 22.92 11.45
C GLY A 285 0.54 24.12 10.89
N LYS A 286 -0.57 24.49 11.56
CA LYS A 286 -1.39 25.64 11.15
C LYS A 286 -0.66 26.98 11.24
N ASP A 287 0.36 27.05 12.09
CA ASP A 287 1.25 28.21 12.25
C ASP A 287 2.42 28.21 11.25
N GLY A 288 2.47 27.23 10.34
CA GLY A 288 3.55 27.06 9.37
C GLY A 288 4.77 26.33 9.93
N SER A 289 4.71 25.83 11.16
CA SER A 289 5.79 24.98 11.71
C SER A 289 5.89 23.66 10.95
N GLU A 290 7.11 23.23 10.69
CA GLU A 290 7.38 21.92 10.09
C GLU A 290 7.65 20.89 11.18
N LEU A 291 7.03 19.73 11.03
CA LEU A 291 7.18 18.60 11.94
C LEU A 291 7.67 17.38 11.16
N ALA A 292 8.99 17.17 11.19
CA ALA A 292 9.61 16.01 10.56
C ALA A 292 9.34 14.72 11.36
N ALA A 293 9.52 13.57 10.71
CA ALA A 293 9.47 12.26 11.35
C ALA A 293 10.73 12.00 12.21
N ASP A 294 10.87 12.74 13.30
CA ASP A 294 12.01 12.65 14.21
C ASP A 294 11.61 11.89 15.50
N PRO A 295 12.17 10.71 15.79
CA PRO A 295 11.85 9.96 17.00
C PRO A 295 12.25 10.67 18.31
N GLU A 296 13.22 11.58 18.25
CA GLU A 296 13.66 12.38 19.42
C GLU A 296 12.96 13.74 19.48
N GLY A 297 12.11 14.04 18.49
CA GLY A 297 11.32 15.25 18.42
C GLY A 297 10.14 15.26 19.41
N PRO A 298 9.34 16.34 19.42
CA PRO A 298 8.14 16.40 20.25
C PRO A 298 7.12 15.35 19.79
N ALA A 299 6.52 14.66 20.77
CA ALA A 299 5.50 13.65 20.52
C ALA A 299 4.24 14.29 19.92
N ALA A 300 3.86 13.82 18.74
CA ALA A 300 2.67 14.29 18.03
C ALA A 300 2.07 13.14 17.22
N CYS A 301 0.74 13.08 17.19
CA CYS A 301 -0.01 12.07 16.46
C CYS A 301 -1.29 12.69 15.88
N VAL A 302 -1.86 12.05 14.86
CA VAL A 302 -3.19 12.41 14.35
C VAL A 302 -4.13 11.22 14.47
N VAL A 303 -5.36 11.48 14.91
CA VAL A 303 -6.42 10.49 14.93
C VAL A 303 -7.10 10.48 13.57
N PHE A 304 -6.85 9.45 12.77
CA PHE A 304 -7.35 9.41 11.39
C PHE A 304 -8.63 8.58 11.26
N ARG A 305 -8.98 7.79 12.28
CA ARG A 305 -10.22 7.00 12.31
C ARG A 305 -10.61 6.67 13.74
N SER A 306 -11.90 6.72 14.05
CA SER A 306 -12.46 6.19 15.29
C SER A 306 -13.57 5.20 14.96
N PHE A 307 -13.62 4.07 15.67
CA PHE A 307 -14.68 3.07 15.56
C PHE A 307 -15.03 2.48 16.92
N SER A 308 -16.25 1.96 17.05
CA SER A 308 -16.68 1.28 18.26
C SER A 308 -16.32 -0.20 18.16
N ASP A 309 -15.56 -0.72 19.11
CA ASP A 309 -15.30 -2.14 19.22
C ASP A 309 -16.57 -2.88 19.69
N ALA A 310 -17.07 -3.80 18.88
CA ALA A 310 -18.34 -4.50 19.15
C ALA A 310 -18.31 -5.35 20.43
N SER A 311 -17.12 -5.83 20.84
CA SER A 311 -16.99 -6.72 21.99
C SER A 311 -16.98 -5.96 23.33
N SER A 312 -16.30 -4.83 23.39
CA SER A 312 -16.13 -4.02 24.60
C SER A 312 -17.05 -2.79 24.66
N GLY A 313 -17.67 -2.42 23.54
CA GLY A 313 -18.43 -1.18 23.38
C GLY A 313 -17.59 0.10 23.45
N GLN A 314 -16.25 -0.02 23.53
CA GLN A 314 -15.35 1.11 23.64
C GLN A 314 -15.04 1.70 22.27
N VAL A 315 -14.97 3.02 22.21
CA VAL A 315 -14.43 3.70 21.03
C VAL A 315 -12.92 3.52 21.04
N VAL A 316 -12.41 2.94 19.95
CA VAL A 316 -11.00 2.84 19.63
C VAL A 316 -10.67 3.93 18.63
N ASN A 317 -9.69 4.76 18.96
CA ASN A 317 -9.15 5.80 18.10
C ASN A 317 -7.88 5.27 17.45
N MET A 318 -7.84 5.21 16.13
CA MET A 318 -6.64 4.88 15.36
C MET A 318 -5.82 6.14 15.16
N LEU A 319 -4.57 6.08 15.61
CA LEU A 319 -3.62 7.18 15.55
C LEU A 319 -2.46 6.82 14.64
N ARG A 320 -1.97 7.83 13.93
CA ARG A 320 -0.69 7.82 13.23
C ARG A 320 0.28 8.68 14.03
N VAL A 321 1.42 8.12 14.45
CA VAL A 321 2.50 8.89 15.09
C VAL A 321 3.22 9.69 14.00
N LEU A 322 3.34 11.00 14.19
CA LEU A 322 3.94 11.93 13.23
C LEU A 322 5.40 12.22 13.59
N SER A 323 5.65 12.49 14.88
CA SER A 323 6.96 12.86 15.45
C SER A 323 7.03 12.39 16.90
N GLY A 324 8.25 12.27 17.41
CA GLY A 324 8.56 11.78 18.74
C GLY A 324 8.17 10.33 18.95
N THR A 325 8.12 9.93 20.21
CA THR A 325 7.68 8.59 20.62
C THR A 325 6.48 8.69 21.56
N ILE A 326 5.55 7.75 21.44
CA ILE A 326 4.41 7.60 22.34
C ILE A 326 4.47 6.25 23.05
N SER A 327 4.16 6.25 24.34
CA SER A 327 4.04 5.07 25.17
C SER A 327 2.75 5.13 25.99
N SER A 328 2.44 4.05 26.70
CA SER A 328 1.16 3.91 27.39
C SER A 328 0.99 4.85 28.60
N ASP A 329 2.09 5.37 29.12
CA ASP A 329 2.19 6.31 30.22
C ASP A 329 2.17 7.79 29.76
N CYS A 330 2.26 8.05 28.44
CA CYS A 330 2.22 9.40 27.91
C CYS A 330 0.84 10.08 28.13
N ALA A 331 0.90 11.39 28.39
CA ALA A 331 -0.24 12.29 28.29
C ALA A 331 0.03 13.31 27.19
N LEU A 332 -0.84 13.36 26.19
CA LEU A 332 -0.76 14.33 25.09
C LEU A 332 -1.91 15.33 25.21
N LYS A 333 -1.69 16.53 24.67
CA LYS A 333 -2.72 17.57 24.63
C LYS A 333 -3.49 17.45 23.33
N ASN A 334 -4.81 17.32 23.40
CA ASN A 334 -5.67 17.42 22.23
C ASN A 334 -5.71 18.89 21.77
N MET A 335 -5.20 19.17 20.58
CA MET A 335 -5.02 20.54 20.10
C MET A 335 -6.33 21.24 19.75
N ARG A 336 -7.43 20.49 19.54
CA ARG A 336 -8.77 21.06 19.32
C ARG A 336 -9.44 21.48 20.62
N THR A 337 -9.41 20.64 21.65
CA THR A 337 -10.10 20.93 22.93
C THR A 337 -9.23 21.65 23.94
N GLY A 338 -7.90 21.47 23.85
CA GLY A 338 -6.94 21.95 24.83
C GLY A 338 -6.75 21.02 26.03
N ASP A 339 -7.52 19.93 26.11
CA ASP A 339 -7.50 18.99 27.23
C ASP A 339 -6.30 18.04 27.14
N LEU A 340 -5.87 17.53 28.29
CA LEU A 340 -4.88 16.45 28.38
C LEU A 340 -5.58 15.09 28.28
N GLU A 341 -5.14 14.29 27.33
CA GLU A 341 -5.57 12.92 27.08
C GLU A 341 -4.47 11.95 27.50
N ARG A 342 -4.83 10.98 28.36
CA ARG A 342 -3.90 9.90 28.76
C ARG A 342 -4.02 8.77 27.76
N MET A 343 -2.92 8.36 27.15
CA MET A 343 -2.93 7.33 26.10
C MET A 343 -3.37 5.98 26.65
N GLY A 344 -2.84 5.52 27.79
CA GLY A 344 -3.14 4.17 28.27
C GLY A 344 -2.63 3.10 27.28
N SER A 345 -3.21 1.91 27.27
CA SER A 345 -2.71 0.81 26.43
C SER A 345 -2.77 1.14 24.93
N LEU A 346 -1.61 1.18 24.28
CA LEU A 346 -1.49 1.23 22.82
C LEU A 346 -1.73 -0.16 22.23
N LEU A 347 -2.49 -0.25 21.14
CA LEU A 347 -2.92 -1.52 20.54
C LEU A 347 -2.50 -1.62 19.07
N TYR A 348 -1.89 -2.75 18.69
CA TYR A 348 -1.93 -3.19 17.30
C TYR A 348 -3.32 -3.75 17.01
N VAL A 349 -4.00 -3.16 16.03
CA VAL A 349 -5.31 -3.63 15.55
C VAL A 349 -5.08 -4.41 14.26
N ASN A 350 -5.35 -5.71 14.31
CA ASN A 350 -5.15 -6.67 13.22
C ASN A 350 -6.48 -7.37 12.93
N GLY A 351 -7.29 -6.76 12.05
CA GLY A 351 -8.69 -7.14 11.89
C GLY A 351 -9.41 -7.12 13.24
N LYS A 352 -10.07 -8.23 13.59
CA LYS A 352 -10.74 -8.39 14.90
C LYS A 352 -9.82 -8.56 16.11
N ALA A 353 -8.53 -8.82 15.90
CA ALA A 353 -7.59 -9.07 16.98
C ALA A 353 -6.94 -7.75 17.45
N GLN A 354 -6.89 -7.53 18.75
CA GLN A 354 -6.21 -6.40 19.36
C GLN A 354 -5.09 -6.91 20.26
N VAL A 355 -3.86 -6.47 20.00
CA VAL A 355 -2.67 -6.90 20.76
C VAL A 355 -1.99 -5.68 21.35
N ALA A 356 -1.73 -5.68 22.65
CA ALA A 356 -1.03 -4.58 23.30
C ALA A 356 0.39 -4.41 22.74
N CYS A 357 0.75 -3.16 22.41
CA CYS A 357 2.11 -2.77 22.09
C CYS A 357 2.95 -2.85 23.37
N LYS A 358 4.11 -3.50 23.30
CA LYS A 358 5.04 -3.61 24.44
C LYS A 358 6.04 -2.46 24.50
N ASP A 359 6.38 -1.93 23.33
CA ASP A 359 7.40 -0.90 23.17
C ASP A 359 6.76 0.47 22.92
N ALA A 360 7.55 1.53 23.10
CA ALA A 360 7.17 2.87 22.67
C ALA A 360 7.11 2.93 21.13
N MET A 361 6.12 3.64 20.61
CA MET A 361 5.81 3.73 19.18
C MET A 361 6.35 5.04 18.63
N GLY A 362 7.28 4.94 17.68
CA GLY A 362 7.90 6.09 17.03
C GLY A 362 7.16 6.53 15.77
N PRO A 363 7.74 7.50 15.03
CA PRO A 363 7.15 8.06 13.84
C PRO A 363 6.74 6.99 12.83
N GLY A 364 5.55 7.18 12.31
CA GLY A 364 4.91 6.35 11.34
C GLY A 364 4.19 5.09 11.78
N SER A 365 4.26 4.79 13.07
CA SER A 365 3.44 3.72 13.64
C SER A 365 1.96 4.08 13.54
N ILE A 366 1.13 3.07 13.22
CA ILE A 366 -0.33 3.14 13.36
C ILE A 366 -0.73 2.30 14.58
N VAL A 367 -1.41 2.89 15.54
CA VAL A 367 -1.89 2.21 16.75
C VAL A 367 -3.30 2.62 17.13
N GLY A 368 -4.03 1.72 17.77
CA GLY A 368 -5.32 1.98 18.39
C GLY A 368 -5.17 2.39 19.86
N VAL A 369 -5.98 3.35 20.29
CA VAL A 369 -6.10 3.76 21.69
C VAL A 369 -7.56 3.88 22.08
N ALA A 370 -7.94 3.19 23.15
CA ALA A 370 -9.28 3.24 23.71
C ALA A 370 -9.40 4.30 24.81
N LYS A 371 -10.63 4.71 25.14
CA LYS A 371 -10.98 5.54 26.31
C LYS A 371 -10.42 6.97 26.33
N LEU A 372 -10.10 7.53 25.16
CA LEU A 372 -9.89 8.98 25.02
C LEU A 372 -11.25 9.69 25.13
N LYS A 373 -11.39 10.66 26.03
CA LYS A 373 -12.71 11.18 26.44
C LYS A 373 -13.27 12.24 25.48
N GLY A 374 -12.41 13.10 24.95
CA GLY A 374 -12.78 14.24 24.13
C GLY A 374 -12.33 14.14 22.67
N THR A 375 -11.62 13.07 22.34
CA THR A 375 -10.91 12.89 21.07
C THR A 375 -11.81 12.32 19.97
N ARG A 376 -11.64 12.82 18.74
CA ARG A 376 -12.41 12.45 17.53
C ARG A 376 -11.50 12.28 16.32
N THR A 377 -12.00 11.65 15.26
CA THR A 377 -11.36 11.66 13.94
C THR A 377 -11.04 13.09 13.49
N GLY A 378 -9.79 13.30 13.05
CA GLY A 378 -9.23 14.58 12.64
C GLY A 378 -8.52 15.36 13.75
N ASP A 379 -8.58 14.91 15.01
CA ASP A 379 -7.87 15.56 16.10
C ASP A 379 -6.36 15.26 16.06
N THR A 380 -5.57 16.22 16.56
CA THR A 380 -4.11 16.13 16.74
C THR A 380 -3.78 16.23 18.23
#